data_AF-A0A1H6FCW4-F1
#
_entry.id   AF-A0A1H6FCW4-F1
#
_cell.length_a   1.000
_cell.length_b   1.000
_cell.length_c   1.000
_cell.angle_alpha   90.00
_cell.angle_beta   90.00
_cell.angle_gamma   90.00
#
_symmetry.space_group_name_H-M   'P 1'
#
loop_
_entity.id
_entity.type
_entity.pdbx_description
1 polymer ?
#
loop_
_entity_poly.entity_id
_entity_poly.type
_entity_poly.pdbx_seq_one_letter_code
_entity_poly.pdbx_strand_id
1 'polypeptide(L)'
;MKAHLTHLFEQALEQLKKDGLFSADTDVLPQINHTRDARFGDFACNLAMQLAKPAKQNPRVLAEKIIAALPASEHVDKVEIAGPGFY
;
A
#
# COMPACT_ATOMS: atom_id res chain seq x y z
N MET A 1 6.60 6.36 13.76
CA MET A 1 5.61 5.41 13.20
C MET A 1 5.31 5.67 11.72
N LYS A 2 4.71 6.81 11.33
CA LYS A 2 4.38 7.08 9.91
C LYS A 2 5.55 6.94 8.94
N ALA A 3 6.74 7.47 9.27
CA ALA A 3 7.94 7.34 8.44
C ALA A 3 8.38 5.88 8.22
N HIS A 4 8.22 5.03 9.25
CA HIS A 4 8.53 3.60 9.15
C HIS A 4 7.58 2.90 8.18
N LEU A 5 6.27 3.13 8.33
CA LEU A 5 5.27 2.57 7.42
C LEU A 5 5.50 3.05 5.97
N THR A 6 5.81 4.33 5.77
CA THR A 6 6.14 4.87 4.44
C THR A 6 7.32 4.12 3.84
N HIS A 7 8.38 3.88 4.62
CA HIS A 7 9.56 3.14 4.15
C HIS A 7 9.22 1.69 3.75
N LEU A 8 8.39 0.99 4.53
CA LEU A 8 7.94 -0.37 4.18
C LEU A 8 7.16 -0.38 2.85
N PHE A 9 6.28 0.60 2.64
CA PHE A 9 5.54 0.71 1.38
C PHE A 9 6.44 1.09 0.21
N GLU A 10 7.43 1.96 0.39
CA GLU A 10 8.44 2.26 -0.64
C GLU A 10 9.18 0.99 -1.07
N GLN A 11 9.62 0.17 -0.11
CA GLN A 11 10.27 -1.11 -0.40
C GLN A 11 9.35 -2.07 -1.17
N ALA A 12 8.09 -2.18 -0.77
CA ALA A 12 7.09 -2.99 -1.49
C ALA A 12 6.88 -2.47 -2.92
N LEU A 13 6.80 -1.14 -3.11
CA LEU A 13 6.66 -0.54 -4.45
C LEU A 13 7.85 -0.81 -5.35
N GLU A 14 9.07 -0.69 -4.82
CA GLU A 14 10.28 -1.01 -5.57
C GLU A 14 10.29 -2.47 -6.03
N GLN A 15 9.86 -3.39 -5.17
CA GLN A 15 9.73 -4.80 -5.52
C GLN A 15 8.70 -5.00 -6.64
N LEU A 16 7.50 -4.41 -6.50
CA LEU A 16 6.46 -4.53 -7.53
C LEU A 16 6.83 -3.87 -8.87
N LYS A 17 7.65 -2.81 -8.85
CA LYS A 17 8.25 -2.23 -10.06
C LYS A 17 9.21 -3.20 -10.72
N LYS A 18 10.06 -3.88 -9.95
CA LYS A 18 10.98 -4.93 -10.44
C LYS A 18 10.23 -6.13 -11.03
N ASP A 19 9.09 -6.48 -10.44
CA ASP A 19 8.22 -7.55 -10.92
C ASP A 19 7.42 -7.17 -12.19
N GLY A 20 7.57 -5.93 -12.67
CA GLY A 20 6.94 -5.44 -13.91
C GLY A 20 5.45 -5.17 -13.77
N LEU A 21 4.94 -4.98 -12.55
CA LEU A 21 3.52 -4.79 -12.29
C LEU A 21 2.99 -3.45 -12.86
N PHE A 22 3.83 -2.42 -12.83
CA PHE A 22 3.56 -1.08 -13.37
C PHE A 22 4.87 -0.39 -13.76
N SER A 23 4.79 0.69 -14.56
CA SER A 23 5.96 1.39 -15.08
C SER A 23 6.88 1.92 -13.96
N ALA A 24 8.19 1.80 -14.15
CA ALA A 24 9.20 2.30 -13.21
C ALA A 24 9.08 3.82 -12.97
N ASP A 25 8.64 4.56 -14.00
CA ASP A 25 8.38 6.01 -13.98
C ASP A 25 7.14 6.42 -13.18
N THR A 26 6.41 5.45 -12.62
CA THR A 26 5.26 5.71 -11.75
C THR A 26 5.77 6.34 -10.45
N ASP A 27 5.66 7.66 -10.35
CA ASP A 27 5.98 8.42 -9.15
C ASP A 27 4.71 8.56 -8.29
N VAL A 28 4.50 7.59 -7.41
CA VAL A 28 3.35 7.54 -6.52
C VAL A 28 3.87 7.36 -5.10
N LEU A 29 3.52 8.30 -4.22
CA LEU A 29 3.96 8.30 -2.84
C LEU A 29 2.89 7.71 -1.91
N PRO A 30 3.25 6.78 -0.99
CA PRO A 30 2.32 6.23 -0.02
C PRO A 30 1.73 7.32 0.88
N GLN A 31 0.43 7.60 0.72
CA GLN A 31 -0.29 8.55 1.57
C GLN A 31 -0.87 7.81 2.77
N ILE A 32 -0.19 7.90 3.90
CA ILE A 32 -0.59 7.26 5.16
C ILE A 32 -1.23 8.29 6.07
N ASN A 33 -2.47 8.04 6.48
CA ASN A 33 -3.21 8.93 7.38
C ASN A 33 -3.75 8.14 8.56
N HIS A 34 -3.90 8.80 9.71
CA HIS A 34 -4.60 8.21 10.83
C HIS A 34 -6.08 8.00 10.46
N THR A 35 -6.62 6.85 10.86
CA THR A 35 -8.05 6.62 10.73
C THR A 35 -8.80 7.48 11.75
N ARG A 36 -10.04 7.84 11.44
CA ARG A 36 -10.94 8.50 12.41
C ARG A 36 -11.77 7.50 13.21
N ASP A 37 -11.81 6.25 12.76
CA ASP A 37 -12.63 5.19 13.30
C ASP A 37 -11.72 3.99 13.57
N ALA A 38 -11.62 3.62 14.85
CA ALA A 38 -10.76 2.55 15.34
C ALA A 38 -11.07 1.19 14.71
N ARG A 39 -12.26 1.01 14.11
CA ARG A 39 -12.61 -0.22 13.37
C ARG A 39 -11.77 -0.44 12.13
N PHE A 40 -11.10 0.60 11.60
CA PHE A 40 -10.23 0.50 10.42
C PHE A 40 -8.74 0.46 10.78
N GLY A 41 -8.40 0.17 12.04
CA GLY A 41 -7.01 0.17 12.52
C GLY A 41 -6.50 1.58 12.82
N ASP A 42 -5.21 1.73 13.09
CA ASP A 42 -4.60 3.01 13.47
C ASP A 42 -4.30 3.93 12.27
N PHE A 43 -4.04 3.32 11.12
CA PHE A 43 -3.63 3.99 9.88
C PHE A 43 -4.41 3.45 8.69
N ALA A 44 -4.56 4.29 7.68
CA ALA A 44 -5.08 3.91 6.37
C ALA A 44 -4.17 4.47 5.26
N CYS A 45 -3.99 3.67 4.23
CA CYS A 45 -3.26 3.96 3.01
C CYS A 45 -4.16 3.79 1.79
N ASN A 46 -4.08 4.71 0.83
CA ASN A 46 -4.84 4.65 -0.43
C ASN A 46 -3.97 4.36 -1.66
N LEU A 47 -2.75 3.85 -1.44
CA LEU A 47 -1.73 3.66 -2.46
C LEU A 47 -2.22 2.76 -3.61
N ALA A 48 -2.97 1.70 -3.32
CA ALA A 48 -3.53 0.85 -4.38
C ALA A 48 -4.52 1.58 -5.29
N MET A 49 -5.28 2.53 -4.76
CA MET A 49 -6.17 3.36 -5.59
C MET A 49 -5.40 4.30 -6.51
N GLN A 50 -4.28 4.85 -6.03
CA GLN A 50 -3.41 5.69 -6.84
C GLN A 50 -2.73 4.89 -7.95
N LEU A 51 -2.37 3.63 -7.68
CA LEU A 51 -1.74 2.72 -8.63
C LEU A 51 -2.71 2.04 -9.60
N ALA A 52 -4.00 1.97 -9.27
CA ALA A 52 -5.01 1.33 -10.13
C ALA A 52 -5.02 1.87 -11.55
N LYS A 53 -4.91 3.19 -11.70
CA LYS A 53 -4.90 3.86 -13.01
C LYS A 53 -3.63 3.57 -13.82
N PRO A 54 -2.40 3.79 -13.31
CA PRO A 54 -1.18 3.48 -14.06
C PRO A 54 -0.99 1.98 -14.30
N ALA A 55 -1.38 1.11 -13.37
CA ALA A 55 -1.28 -0.34 -13.54
C ALA A 55 -2.44 -0.95 -14.36
N LYS A 56 -3.51 -0.17 -14.65
CA LYS A 56 -4.76 -0.65 -15.27
C LYS A 56 -5.32 -1.90 -14.58
N GLN A 57 -5.23 -1.95 -13.26
CA GLN A 57 -5.66 -3.10 -12.45
C GLN A 57 -6.69 -2.68 -11.40
N ASN A 58 -7.47 -3.66 -10.94
CA ASN A 58 -8.42 -3.46 -9.86
C ASN A 58 -7.66 -3.04 -8.57
N PRO A 59 -8.02 -1.92 -7.92
CA PRO A 59 -7.31 -1.46 -6.74
C PRO A 59 -7.33 -2.47 -5.58
N ARG A 60 -8.35 -3.32 -5.47
CA ARG A 60 -8.36 -4.37 -4.45
C ARG A 60 -7.29 -5.44 -4.71
N VAL A 61 -7.11 -5.83 -5.97
CA VAL A 61 -6.06 -6.79 -6.37
C VAL A 61 -4.67 -6.17 -6.17
N LEU A 62 -4.52 -4.87 -6.45
CA LEU A 62 -3.27 -4.17 -6.17
C LEU A 62 -2.98 -4.09 -4.67
N ALA A 63 -4.00 -3.85 -3.84
CA ALA A 63 -3.86 -3.87 -2.40
C ALA A 63 -3.33 -5.22 -1.90
N GLU A 64 -3.90 -6.33 -2.38
CA GLU A 64 -3.42 -7.68 -2.05
C GLU A 64 -1.96 -7.89 -2.44
N LYS A 65 -1.56 -7.46 -3.64
CA LYS A 65 -0.17 -7.55 -4.11
C LYS A 65 0.80 -6.70 -3.30
N ILE A 66 0.40 -5.48 -2.95
CA ILE A 66 1.22 -4.56 -2.13
C ILE A 66 1.40 -5.15 -0.73
N ILE A 67 0.33 -5.65 -0.12
CA ILE A 67 0.39 -6.27 1.21
C ILE A 67 1.25 -7.54 1.17
N ALA A 68 1.13 -8.36 0.12
CA ALA A 68 1.97 -9.55 -0.05
C ALA A 68 3.45 -9.22 -0.27
N ALA A 69 3.76 -8.04 -0.81
CA ALA A 69 5.12 -7.54 -1.01
C ALA A 69 5.67 -6.74 0.17
N LEU A 70 4.86 -6.47 1.21
CA LEU A 70 5.33 -5.76 2.40
C LEU A 70 6.33 -6.63 3.17
N PRO A 71 7.50 -6.08 3.55
CA PRO A 71 8.41 -6.78 4.43
C PRO A 71 7.81 -6.92 5.84
N ALA A 72 8.18 -8.00 6.53
CA ALA A 72 7.80 -8.22 7.91
C ALA A 72 8.34 -7.08 8.79
N SER A 73 7.51 -6.58 9.71
CA SER A 73 7.86 -5.49 10.59
C SER A 73 7.20 -5.68 11.96
N GLU A 74 7.99 -5.58 13.03
CA GLU A 74 7.53 -5.68 14.42
C GLU A 74 6.55 -4.56 14.81
N HIS A 75 6.51 -3.49 14.03
CA HIS A 75 5.62 -2.34 14.22
C HIS A 75 4.28 -2.48 13.50
N VAL A 76 4.07 -3.56 12.73
CA VAL A 76 2.84 -3.81 11.98
C VAL A 76 2.27 -5.14 12.44
N ASP A 77 1.21 -5.08 13.24
CA ASP A 77 0.54 -6.28 13.76
C ASP A 77 -0.29 -6.97 12.68
N LYS A 78 -1.07 -6.18 11.91
CA LYS A 78 -1.92 -6.67 10.83
C LYS A 78 -2.17 -5.58 9.79
N VAL A 79 -2.39 -6.01 8.55
CA VAL A 79 -2.85 -5.14 7.46
C VAL A 79 -4.12 -5.77 6.85
N GLU A 80 -5.19 -4.99 6.73
CA GLU A 80 -6.48 -5.47 6.24
C GLU A 80 -7.04 -4.58 5.14
N ILE A 81 -7.54 -5.20 4.07
CA ILE A 81 -8.10 -4.44 2.96
C ILE A 81 -9.53 -4.01 3.27
N ALA A 82 -9.71 -2.70 3.48
CA ALA A 82 -11.00 -2.06 3.59
C ALA A 82 -11.51 -1.57 2.22
N GLY A 83 -12.77 -1.90 1.92
CA GLY A 83 -13.48 -1.37 0.76
C GLY A 83 -12.80 -1.66 -0.59
N PRO A 84 -12.69 -0.67 -1.50
CA PRO A 84 -12.22 -0.88 -2.86
C PRO A 84 -10.69 -0.93 -3.02
N GLY A 85 -9.91 -0.69 -1.96
CA GLY A 85 -8.44 -0.66 -2.03
C GLY A 85 -7.75 0.23 -0.99
N PHE A 86 -8.38 0.44 0.18
CA PHE A 86 -7.73 0.99 1.36
C PHE A 86 -7.20 -0.14 2.23
N TYR A 87 -6.13 0.10 2.98
CA TYR A 87 -5.56 -0.84 3.94
C TYR A 87 -4.62 -0.16 4.92
#